data_AF-A0A7R6SW22-F1
#
_entry.id   AF-A0A7R6SW22-F1
#
_cell.length_a   1.000
_cell.length_b   1.000
_cell.length_c   1.000
_cell.angle_alpha   90.00
_cell.angle_beta   90.00
_cell.angle_gamma   90.00
#
_symmetry.space_group_name_H-M   'P 1'
#
loop_
_entity.id
_entity.type
_entity.pdbx_description
1 polymer ?
#
loop_
_entity_poly.entity_id
_entity_poly.type
_entity_poly.pdbx_seq_one_letter_code
_entity_poly.pdbx_strand_id
1 'polypeptide(L)'
;MIKDLAKFWEREFDSFPPEAHNLKHEFKDRWVRFYSLPESKRYPENEQEYLEVLRRHNIVLQELVGKNNVLVVLPEYSESKEPAKPEPELTAIFPTTEPWCSLEQHEEDDDYELYWHLHVSEVSFTGCELNSLFRLVANDEAGNIMIINPSKGVVFHPYDGGADIVVASTKERDQLKEKHNEWLSAHPEGF
;
A
#
# COMPACT_ATOMS: atom_id res chain seq x y z
N MET A 1 6.01 -9.35 15.09
CA MET A 1 5.45 -8.36 14.16
C MET A 1 6.45 -7.26 13.82
N ILE A 2 6.57 -6.16 14.58
CA ILE A 2 7.42 -4.99 14.19
C ILE A 2 8.88 -5.36 13.92
N LYS A 3 9.50 -6.19 14.77
CA LYS A 3 10.88 -6.66 14.55
C LYS A 3 11.05 -7.48 13.27
N ASP A 4 10.03 -8.25 12.88
CA ASP A 4 10.07 -9.08 11.69
C ASP A 4 9.85 -8.23 10.44
N LEU A 5 8.95 -7.24 10.52
CA LEU A 5 8.76 -6.22 9.50
C LEU A 5 10.03 -5.40 9.27
N ALA A 6 10.69 -4.92 10.34
CA ALA A 6 11.93 -4.16 10.23
C ALA A 6 13.04 -4.97 9.55
N LYS A 7 13.25 -6.23 9.95
CA LYS A 7 14.24 -7.13 9.31
C LYS A 7 13.91 -7.43 7.85
N PHE A 8 12.63 -7.60 7.54
CA PHE A 8 12.17 -7.77 6.18
C PHE A 8 12.50 -6.53 5.35
N TRP A 9 12.16 -5.36 5.88
CA TRP A 9 12.36 -4.09 5.20
C TRP A 9 13.85 -3.82 4.93
N GLU A 10 14.69 -3.98 5.95
CA GLU A 10 16.15 -3.87 5.85
C GLU A 10 16.71 -4.80 4.76
N ARG A 11 16.28 -6.07 4.75
CA ARG A 11 16.78 -7.07 3.79
C ARG A 11 16.33 -6.82 2.36
N GLU A 12 15.05 -6.47 2.15
CA GLU A 12 14.46 -6.40 0.81
C GLU A 12 14.57 -5.02 0.17
N PHE A 13 14.76 -3.98 0.98
CA PHE A 13 14.74 -2.59 0.54
C PHE A 13 16.01 -1.81 0.96
N ASP A 14 17.02 -2.47 1.52
CA ASP A 14 18.29 -1.84 1.96
C ASP A 14 18.09 -0.58 2.82
N SER A 15 17.09 -0.64 3.70
CA SER A 15 16.66 0.49 4.55
C SER A 15 16.19 1.74 3.78
N PHE A 16 15.80 1.61 2.51
CA PHE A 16 15.12 2.66 1.75
C PHE A 16 13.92 3.20 2.56
N PRO A 17 13.65 4.52 2.60
CA PRO A 17 12.53 5.06 3.35
C PRO A 17 11.21 4.37 2.97
N PRO A 18 10.38 3.93 3.94
CA PRO A 18 9.08 3.31 3.72
C PRO A 18 8.00 4.28 3.20
N GLU A 19 8.33 5.02 2.14
CA GLU A 19 7.45 5.91 1.40
C GLU A 19 6.87 5.15 0.21
N ALA A 20 5.63 4.69 0.37
CA ALA A 20 4.99 3.76 -0.56
C ALA A 20 5.05 4.23 -2.03
N HIS A 21 4.84 5.53 -2.27
CA HIS A 21 4.82 6.12 -3.60
C HIS A 21 6.21 6.19 -4.28
N ASN A 22 7.29 6.09 -3.50
CA ASN A 22 8.67 6.16 -3.99
C ASN A 22 9.26 4.81 -4.39
N LEU A 23 8.67 3.70 -3.94
CA LEU A 23 9.16 2.35 -4.26
C LEU A 23 9.21 2.05 -5.76
N LYS A 24 8.33 2.66 -6.55
CA LYS A 24 8.28 2.51 -8.01
C LYS A 24 9.52 3.07 -8.73
N HIS A 25 10.29 3.95 -8.09
CA HIS A 25 11.46 4.57 -8.69
C HIS A 25 12.70 3.69 -8.54
N GLU A 26 12.90 3.11 -7.35
CA GLU A 26 14.08 2.28 -7.05
C GLU A 26 13.89 0.80 -7.40
N PHE A 27 12.69 0.25 -7.24
CA PHE A 27 12.43 -1.19 -7.37
C PHE A 27 11.72 -1.54 -8.69
N LYS A 28 11.99 -0.79 -9.76
CA LYS A 28 11.33 -0.88 -11.08
C LYS A 28 11.30 -2.28 -11.68
N ASP A 29 12.35 -3.07 -11.46
CA ASP A 29 12.50 -4.41 -12.04
C ASP A 29 11.48 -5.40 -11.47
N ARG A 30 11.03 -5.18 -10.23
CA ARG A 30 10.09 -6.01 -9.47
C ARG A 30 8.82 -5.28 -9.05
N TRP A 31 8.59 -4.10 -9.64
CA TRP A 31 7.40 -3.26 -9.45
C TRP A 31 6.40 -3.40 -10.61
N VAL A 32 5.11 -3.31 -10.31
CA VAL A 32 4.02 -3.23 -11.28
C VAL A 32 2.85 -2.41 -10.74
N ARG A 33 2.18 -1.69 -11.65
CA ARG A 33 0.96 -0.93 -11.40
C ARG A 33 -0.25 -1.57 -12.08
N PHE A 34 -1.37 -1.63 -11.36
CA PHE A 34 -2.67 -2.02 -11.90
C PHE A 34 -3.73 -0.97 -11.60
N TYR A 35 -4.61 -0.69 -12.56
CA TYR A 35 -5.78 0.16 -12.37
C TYR A 35 -6.96 -0.63 -11.79
N SER A 36 -7.66 0.00 -10.84
CA SER A 36 -8.80 -0.59 -10.15
C SER A 36 -10.09 -0.55 -10.97
N LEU A 37 -10.16 0.31 -12.00
CA LEU A 37 -11.28 0.42 -12.94
C LEU A 37 -10.83 0.28 -14.41
N PRO A 38 -11.74 -0.08 -15.33
CA PRO A 38 -11.46 -0.08 -16.77
C PRO A 38 -11.01 1.28 -17.29
N GLU A 39 -10.29 1.28 -18.41
CA GLU A 39 -9.88 2.50 -19.14
C GLU A 39 -9.04 3.47 -18.29
N SER A 40 -8.42 3.00 -17.21
CA SER A 40 -7.66 3.82 -16.27
C SER A 40 -8.51 4.88 -15.57
N LYS A 41 -9.83 4.67 -15.47
CA LYS A 41 -10.70 5.53 -14.66
C LYS A 41 -10.19 5.55 -13.22
N ARG A 42 -10.10 6.75 -12.64
CA ARG A 42 -9.55 6.94 -11.29
C ARG A 42 -10.61 6.66 -10.23
N TYR A 43 -11.65 7.49 -10.17
CA TYR A 43 -12.63 7.45 -9.08
C TYR A 43 -13.88 6.65 -9.44
N PRO A 44 -14.40 5.81 -8.52
CA PRO A 44 -15.71 5.19 -8.66
C PRO A 44 -16.85 6.21 -8.45
N GLU A 45 -17.86 6.19 -9.31
CA GLU A 45 -19.01 7.10 -9.27
C GLU A 45 -20.31 6.41 -8.81
N ASN A 46 -20.30 5.08 -8.74
CA ASN A 46 -21.45 4.28 -8.34
C ASN A 46 -21.02 2.96 -7.70
N GLU A 47 -21.96 2.28 -7.03
CA GLU A 47 -21.68 1.05 -6.29
C GLU A 47 -21.16 -0.11 -7.15
N GLN A 48 -21.50 -0.19 -8.44
CA GLN A 48 -20.95 -1.23 -9.31
C GLN A 48 -19.46 -1.01 -9.55
N GLU A 49 -19.03 0.24 -9.68
CA GLU A 49 -17.62 0.61 -9.79
C GLU A 49 -16.87 0.37 -8.49
N TYR A 50 -17.47 0.69 -7.33
CA TYR A 50 -16.88 0.30 -6.04
C TYR A 50 -16.69 -1.22 -5.93
N LEU A 51 -17.68 -2.01 -6.33
CA LEU A 51 -17.55 -3.47 -6.33
C LEU A 51 -16.41 -3.94 -7.24
N GLU A 52 -16.19 -3.29 -8.40
CA GLU A 52 -15.08 -3.61 -9.29
C GLU A 52 -13.72 -3.24 -8.67
N VAL A 53 -13.60 -2.05 -8.07
CA VAL A 53 -12.40 -1.63 -7.33
C VAL A 53 -12.04 -2.66 -6.25
N LEU A 54 -13.01 -2.98 -5.39
CA LEU A 54 -12.83 -3.97 -4.32
C LEU A 54 -12.47 -5.34 -4.89
N ARG A 55 -13.12 -5.77 -5.97
CA ARG A 55 -12.85 -7.06 -6.61
C ARG A 55 -11.41 -7.14 -7.11
N ARG A 56 -10.91 -6.13 -7.83
CA ARG A 56 -9.53 -6.15 -8.36
C ARG A 56 -8.48 -6.13 -7.25
N HIS A 57 -8.62 -5.27 -6.25
CA HIS A 57 -7.70 -5.24 -5.11
C HIS A 57 -7.64 -6.60 -4.41
N ASN A 58 -8.80 -7.18 -4.09
CA ASN A 58 -8.85 -8.46 -3.40
C ASN A 58 -8.29 -9.60 -4.25
N ILE A 59 -8.56 -9.65 -5.56
CA ILE A 59 -7.98 -10.70 -6.43
C ILE A 59 -6.46 -10.66 -6.42
N VAL A 60 -5.88 -9.48 -6.66
CA VAL A 60 -4.42 -9.35 -6.76
C VAL A 60 -3.77 -9.62 -5.41
N LEU A 61 -4.30 -9.03 -4.32
CA LEU A 61 -3.75 -9.24 -2.98
C LEU A 61 -3.87 -10.73 -2.56
N GLN A 62 -5.04 -11.35 -2.77
CA GLN A 62 -5.30 -12.76 -2.42
C GLN A 62 -4.40 -13.73 -3.18
N GLU A 63 -4.07 -13.42 -4.44
CA GLU A 63 -3.12 -14.21 -5.24
C GLU A 63 -1.69 -14.12 -4.70
N LEU A 64 -1.26 -12.91 -4.33
CA LEU A 64 0.08 -12.66 -3.83
C LEU A 64 0.31 -13.24 -2.43
N VAL A 65 -0.66 -13.05 -1.53
CA VAL A 65 -0.48 -13.39 -0.11
C VAL A 65 -1.16 -14.71 0.26
N GLY A 66 -2.10 -15.23 -0.50
CA GLY A 66 -2.89 -16.40 -0.11
C GLY A 66 -3.74 -16.12 1.14
N LYS A 67 -4.16 -17.17 1.85
CA LYS A 67 -4.83 -17.03 3.15
C LYS A 67 -3.76 -16.91 4.23
N ASN A 68 -3.32 -15.70 4.50
CA ASN A 68 -2.24 -15.40 5.43
C ASN A 68 -2.52 -14.10 6.18
N ASN A 69 -1.80 -13.90 7.28
CA ASN A 69 -1.75 -12.60 7.92
C ASN A 69 -0.99 -11.61 7.04
N VAL A 70 -1.50 -10.38 6.96
CA VAL A 70 -0.85 -9.24 6.33
C VAL A 70 -0.66 -8.14 7.36
N LEU A 71 0.36 -7.32 7.16
CA LEU A 71 0.64 -6.14 7.98
C LEU A 71 0.16 -4.91 7.22
N VAL A 72 -0.81 -4.21 7.77
CA VAL A 72 -1.32 -2.95 7.21
C VAL A 72 -0.55 -1.81 7.87
N VAL A 73 0.24 -1.09 7.06
CA VAL A 73 0.96 0.11 7.45
C VAL A 73 0.06 1.33 7.20
N LEU A 74 -0.13 2.12 8.25
CA LEU A 74 -1.04 3.25 8.33
C LEU A 74 -0.24 4.51 8.67
N PRO A 75 -0.34 5.59 7.87
CA PRO A 75 0.33 6.83 8.20
C PRO A 75 -0.42 7.61 9.30
N GLU A 76 0.35 8.32 10.10
CA GLU A 76 -0.04 9.46 10.92
C GLU A 76 0.81 10.64 10.47
N TYR A 77 0.17 11.76 10.13
CA TYR A 77 0.82 12.99 9.73
C TYR A 77 0.85 13.94 10.92
N SER A 78 2.02 14.45 11.29
CA SER A 78 2.19 15.17 12.56
C SER A 78 3.29 16.22 12.50
N GLU A 79 3.15 17.28 13.30
CA GLU A 79 4.23 18.24 13.59
C GLU A 79 5.05 17.84 14.84
N SER A 80 4.70 16.72 15.48
CA SER A 80 5.40 16.16 16.64
C SER A 80 6.43 15.13 16.19
N LYS A 81 7.59 15.07 16.85
CA LYS A 81 8.60 14.00 16.64
C LYS A 81 8.14 12.65 17.19
N GLU A 82 7.23 12.66 18.16
CA GLU A 82 6.70 11.47 18.82
C GLU A 82 5.38 11.03 18.18
N PRO A 83 5.22 9.74 17.83
CA PRO A 83 3.98 9.21 17.27
C PRO A 83 2.86 9.18 18.32
N ALA A 84 1.63 9.47 17.90
CA ALA A 84 0.45 9.29 18.71
C ALA A 84 -0.45 8.20 18.13
N LYS A 85 -1.18 8.47 17.06
CA LYS A 85 -2.08 7.51 16.41
C LYS A 85 -2.43 7.91 14.97
N PRO A 86 -2.81 6.96 14.11
CA PRO A 86 -3.37 7.26 12.79
C PRO A 86 -4.65 8.09 12.85
N GLU A 87 -5.06 8.59 11.68
CA GLU A 87 -6.28 9.37 11.49
C GLU A 87 -7.55 8.64 12.02
N PRO A 88 -8.59 9.38 12.46
CA PRO A 88 -9.80 8.81 13.02
C PRO A 88 -10.47 7.72 12.16
N GLU A 89 -10.52 7.92 10.84
CA GLU A 89 -11.12 7.00 9.87
C GLU A 89 -10.34 5.67 9.82
N LEU A 90 -9.01 5.73 9.92
CA LEU A 90 -8.14 4.56 9.96
C LEU A 90 -8.25 3.85 11.31
N THR A 91 -8.27 4.57 12.42
CA THR A 91 -8.42 3.97 13.77
C THR A 91 -9.80 3.36 13.99
N ALA A 92 -10.83 3.80 13.27
CA ALA A 92 -12.15 3.16 13.27
C ALA A 92 -12.11 1.75 12.63
N ILE A 93 -11.23 1.54 11.64
CA ILE A 93 -11.03 0.23 10.98
C ILE A 93 -9.98 -0.60 11.74
N PHE A 94 -8.93 0.05 12.25
CA PHE A 94 -7.78 -0.56 12.92
C PHE A 94 -7.64 0.03 14.33
N PRO A 95 -8.43 -0.44 15.31
CA PRO A 95 -8.44 0.13 16.66
C PRO A 95 -7.18 -0.20 17.47
N THR A 96 -6.33 -1.09 16.97
CA THR A 96 -5.08 -1.49 17.62
C THR A 96 -3.95 -1.44 16.59
N THR A 97 -3.00 -0.57 16.85
CA THR A 97 -1.82 -0.35 16.01
C THR A 97 -0.58 -0.24 16.89
N GLU A 98 0.58 -0.59 16.32
CA GLU A 98 1.89 -0.39 16.95
C GLU A 98 2.73 0.55 16.07
N PRO A 99 3.38 1.59 16.64
CA PRO A 99 4.34 2.41 15.89
C PRO A 99 5.50 1.56 15.37
N TRP A 100 5.87 1.75 14.11
CA TRP A 100 6.99 1.06 13.46
C TRP A 100 8.19 1.99 13.27
N CYS A 101 8.01 3.09 12.55
CA CYS A 101 9.07 4.07 12.29
C CYS A 101 8.49 5.46 12.01
N SER A 102 9.35 6.47 12.07
CA SER A 102 9.02 7.86 11.77
C SER A 102 9.91 8.35 10.63
N LEU A 103 9.33 9.05 9.67
CA LEU A 103 10.04 9.69 8.58
C LEU A 103 9.95 11.19 8.79
N GLU A 104 11.10 11.86 8.83
CA GLU A 104 11.15 13.31 8.80
C GLU A 104 10.93 13.78 7.37
N GLN A 105 9.96 14.68 7.18
CA GLN A 105 9.63 15.26 5.90
C GLN A 105 10.17 16.69 5.87
N HIS A 106 10.96 16.98 4.85
CA HIS A 106 11.53 18.30 4.63
C HIS A 106 10.85 18.92 3.40
N GLU A 107 9.96 19.87 3.61
CA GLU A 107 9.53 20.78 2.55
C GLU A 107 10.44 22.01 2.56
N GLU A 108 10.99 22.40 1.40
CA GLU A 108 12.06 23.41 1.28
C GLU A 108 11.68 24.81 1.82
N ASP A 109 10.38 25.07 2.03
CA ASP A 109 9.82 26.39 2.36
C ASP A 109 9.05 26.45 3.70
N ASP A 110 8.98 25.37 4.49
CA ASP A 110 8.20 25.35 5.74
C ASP A 110 9.04 25.63 7.00
N ASP A 111 8.53 26.52 7.86
CA ASP A 111 9.11 26.84 9.17
C ASP A 111 8.84 25.75 10.25
N TYR A 112 8.17 24.66 9.88
CA TYR A 112 7.75 23.58 10.79
C TYR A 112 8.26 22.22 10.31
N GLU A 113 8.66 21.38 11.26
CA GLU A 113 9.08 20.00 10.99
C GLU A 113 7.84 19.11 10.81
N LEU A 114 7.71 18.45 9.68
CA LEU A 114 6.64 17.47 9.42
C LEU A 114 7.17 16.05 9.59
N TYR A 115 6.37 15.20 10.20
CA TYR A 115 6.68 13.80 10.44
C TYR A 115 5.59 12.90 9.89
N TRP A 116 6.00 11.83 9.21
CA TRP A 116 5.15 10.71 8.87
C TRP A 116 5.46 9.57 9.84
N HIS A 117 4.58 9.34 10.80
CA HIS A 117 4.67 8.20 11.70
C HIS A 117 3.93 7.01 11.09
N LEU A 118 4.66 5.93 10.84
CA LEU A 118 4.07 4.71 10.28
C LEU A 118 3.71 3.76 11.41
N HIS A 119 2.42 3.43 11.48
CA HIS A 119 1.83 2.48 12.40
C HIS A 119 1.49 1.18 11.69
N VAL A 120 1.42 0.08 12.43
CA VAL A 120 1.14 -1.24 11.86
C VAL A 120 0.00 -1.92 12.60
N SER A 121 -0.93 -2.50 11.84
CA SER A 121 -1.95 -3.43 12.32
C SER A 121 -1.81 -4.77 11.61
N GLU A 122 -2.05 -5.88 12.30
CA GLU A 122 -2.04 -7.23 11.70
C GLU A 122 -3.47 -7.66 11.37
N VAL A 123 -3.68 -8.13 10.14
CA VAL A 123 -4.98 -8.59 9.65
C VAL A 123 -4.87 -10.02 9.15
N SER A 124 -5.73 -10.90 9.65
CA SER A 124 -5.94 -12.23 9.07
C SER A 124 -6.74 -12.08 7.77
N PHE A 125 -6.05 -12.05 6.62
CA PHE A 125 -6.68 -11.79 5.33
C PHE A 125 -7.14 -13.09 4.65
N THR A 126 -8.42 -13.14 4.31
CA THR A 126 -9.05 -14.26 3.61
C THR A 126 -9.84 -13.85 2.36
N GLY A 127 -9.97 -12.53 2.12
CA GLY A 127 -10.31 -11.99 0.81
C GLY A 127 -11.17 -10.73 0.80
N CYS A 128 -11.61 -10.19 1.94
CA CYS A 128 -12.45 -8.97 1.96
C CYS A 128 -12.30 -8.09 3.20
N GLU A 129 -11.43 -8.48 4.14
CA GLU A 129 -11.25 -7.80 5.42
C GLU A 129 -10.78 -6.35 5.27
N LEU A 130 -10.16 -6.02 4.14
CA LEU A 130 -9.65 -4.68 3.83
C LEU A 130 -10.61 -3.85 2.96
N ASN A 131 -11.85 -4.29 2.72
CA ASN A 131 -12.78 -3.56 1.85
C ASN A 131 -13.06 -2.13 2.33
N SER A 132 -13.22 -1.92 3.64
CA SER A 132 -13.43 -0.58 4.19
C SER A 132 -12.22 0.33 3.92
N LEU A 133 -11.00 -0.20 4.08
CA LEU A 133 -9.77 0.53 3.79
C LEU A 133 -9.66 0.87 2.30
N PHE A 134 -9.90 -0.09 1.42
CA PHE A 134 -9.87 0.15 -0.02
C PHE A 134 -10.90 1.19 -0.46
N ARG A 135 -12.04 1.29 0.23
CA ARG A 135 -13.03 2.35 -0.04
C ARG A 135 -12.54 3.73 0.38
N LEU A 136 -11.89 3.86 1.54
CA LEU A 136 -11.24 5.12 1.94
C LEU A 136 -10.18 5.54 0.91
N VAL A 137 -9.34 4.59 0.49
CA VAL A 137 -8.30 4.86 -0.51
C VAL A 137 -8.90 5.29 -1.85
N ALA A 138 -9.94 4.61 -2.34
CA ALA A 138 -10.62 4.94 -3.60
C ALA A 138 -11.30 6.33 -3.57
N ASN A 139 -11.58 6.85 -2.38
CA ASN A 139 -12.15 8.18 -2.18
C ASN A 139 -11.09 9.27 -1.94
N ASP A 140 -9.80 8.92 -1.99
CA ASP A 140 -8.71 9.82 -1.60
C ASP A 140 -8.81 10.29 -0.12
N GLU A 141 -9.47 9.50 0.72
CA GLU A 141 -9.61 9.75 2.17
C GLU A 141 -8.47 9.10 2.97
N ALA A 142 -7.71 8.18 2.36
CA ALA A 142 -6.54 7.53 2.95
C ALA A 142 -5.42 7.35 1.91
N GLY A 143 -4.29 8.05 2.12
CA GLY A 143 -3.08 7.93 1.32
C GLY A 143 -1.96 7.14 2.01
N ASN A 144 -0.84 6.91 1.31
CA ASN A 144 0.39 6.27 1.84
C ASN A 144 0.19 4.94 2.60
N ILE A 145 -0.86 4.19 2.26
CA ILE A 145 -1.13 2.86 2.82
C ILE A 145 -0.17 1.84 2.20
N MET A 146 0.39 0.94 3.01
CA MET A 146 1.05 -0.27 2.52
C MET A 146 0.45 -1.51 3.16
N ILE A 147 0.27 -2.56 2.38
CA ILE A 147 -0.12 -3.89 2.85
C ILE A 147 1.03 -4.81 2.56
N ILE A 148 1.68 -5.30 3.61
CA ILE A 148 2.95 -6.01 3.54
C ILE A 148 2.77 -7.46 3.98
N ASN A 149 3.32 -8.39 3.22
CA ASN A 149 3.52 -9.76 3.67
C ASN A 149 5.00 -10.12 3.65
N PRO A 150 5.69 -10.06 4.81
CA PRO A 150 7.13 -10.32 4.89
C PRO A 150 7.54 -11.72 4.42
N SER A 151 6.68 -12.72 4.63
CA SER A 151 6.96 -14.12 4.23
C SER A 151 6.86 -14.34 2.73
N LYS A 152 6.16 -13.45 2.02
CA LYS A 152 5.92 -13.52 0.58
C LYS A 152 6.76 -12.52 -0.23
N GLY A 153 7.47 -11.60 0.41
CA GLY A 153 8.22 -10.59 -0.34
C GLY A 153 7.33 -9.53 -0.99
N VAL A 154 6.14 -9.29 -0.45
CA VAL A 154 5.12 -8.45 -1.09
C VAL A 154 4.92 -7.16 -0.32
N VAL A 155 4.92 -6.05 -1.06
CA VAL A 155 4.41 -4.74 -0.62
C VAL A 155 3.36 -4.30 -1.63
N PHE A 156 2.14 -4.08 -1.15
CA PHE A 156 0.99 -3.66 -1.94
C PHE A 156 0.55 -2.28 -1.48
N HIS A 157 0.66 -1.28 -2.34
CA HIS A 157 0.31 0.11 -2.07
C HIS A 157 -0.94 0.48 -2.89
N PRO A 158 -2.15 0.44 -2.30
CA PRO A 158 -3.34 0.95 -2.97
C PRO A 158 -3.28 2.48 -3.05
N TYR A 159 -3.77 3.02 -4.16
CA TYR A 159 -4.03 4.44 -4.37
C TYR A 159 -5.42 4.61 -5.00
N ASP A 160 -5.90 5.85 -5.06
CA ASP A 160 -7.26 6.21 -5.46
C ASP A 160 -7.70 5.82 -6.89
N GLY A 161 -6.82 5.23 -7.70
CA GLY A 161 -7.14 4.68 -9.02
C GLY A 161 -6.58 3.27 -9.28
N GLY A 162 -6.00 2.60 -8.28
CA GLY A 162 -5.28 1.36 -8.52
C GLY A 162 -4.37 0.93 -7.38
N ALA A 163 -3.37 0.11 -7.71
CA ALA A 163 -2.33 -0.27 -6.76
C ALA A 163 -0.96 -0.35 -7.42
N ASP A 164 0.04 0.11 -6.69
CA ASP A 164 1.45 -0.14 -6.95
C ASP A 164 1.91 -1.34 -6.11
N ILE A 165 2.61 -2.28 -6.75
CA ILE A 165 2.96 -3.55 -6.12
C ILE A 165 4.43 -3.81 -6.35
N VAL A 166 5.13 -4.11 -5.27
CA VAL A 166 6.50 -4.64 -5.29
C VAL A 166 6.45 -6.10 -4.83
N VAL A 167 7.00 -7.00 -5.66
CA VAL A 167 7.06 -8.45 -5.39
C VAL A 167 8.51 -8.93 -5.25
N ALA A 168 8.71 -10.21 -4.89
CA ALA A 168 10.03 -10.72 -4.50
C ALA A 168 11.03 -10.80 -5.67
N SER A 169 10.55 -10.84 -6.92
CA SER A 169 11.43 -10.93 -8.09
C SER A 169 10.81 -10.40 -9.37
N THR A 170 11.67 -10.07 -10.35
CA THR A 170 11.26 -9.74 -11.73
C THR A 170 10.35 -10.82 -12.34
N LYS A 171 10.64 -12.10 -12.06
CA LYS A 171 9.86 -13.22 -12.60
C LYS A 171 8.42 -13.21 -12.08
N GLU A 172 8.24 -13.00 -10.78
CA GLU A 172 6.90 -12.89 -10.19
C GLU A 172 6.15 -11.68 -10.75
N ARG A 173 6.86 -10.55 -10.92
CA ARG A 173 6.30 -9.34 -11.51
C ARG A 173 5.81 -9.60 -12.93
N ASP A 174 6.62 -10.27 -13.76
CA ASP A 174 6.26 -10.60 -15.14
C ASP A 174 5.06 -11.55 -15.22
N GLN A 175 4.99 -12.55 -14.35
CA GLN A 175 3.85 -13.46 -14.26
C GLN A 175 2.56 -12.71 -13.86
N LEU A 176 2.66 -11.77 -12.92
CA LEU A 176 1.53 -10.97 -12.49
C LEU A 176 1.04 -10.05 -13.62
N LYS A 177 1.96 -9.43 -14.36
CA LYS A 177 1.67 -8.63 -15.56
C LYS A 177 0.98 -9.43 -16.65
N GLU A 178 1.49 -10.63 -16.95
CA GLU A 178 0.90 -11.50 -17.98
C GLU A 178 -0.54 -11.89 -17.62
N LYS A 179 -0.75 -12.27 -16.36
CA LYS A 179 -2.04 -12.74 -15.87
C LYS A 179 -3.11 -11.65 -15.83
N HIS A 180 -2.75 -10.45 -15.40
CA HIS A 180 -3.66 -9.31 -15.22
C HIS A 180 -3.40 -8.21 -16.25
N ASN A 181 -3.04 -8.60 -17.48
CA ASN A 181 -2.60 -7.66 -18.53
C ASN A 181 -3.66 -6.60 -18.87
N GLU A 182 -4.95 -6.93 -18.75
CA GLU A 182 -6.06 -6.02 -19.01
C GLU A 182 -6.17 -4.87 -18.00
N TRP A 183 -5.48 -4.96 -16.86
CA TRP A 183 -5.51 -3.97 -15.79
C TRP A 183 -4.23 -3.12 -15.73
N LEU A 184 -3.26 -3.40 -16.59
CA LEU A 184 -2.00 -2.66 -16.62
C LEU A 184 -2.18 -1.23 -17.10
N SER A 185 -1.23 -0.38 -16.73
CA SER A 185 -1.11 0.92 -17.38
C SER A 185 -0.73 0.80 -18.86
N ALA A 186 -1.38 1.63 -19.68
CA ALA A 186 -1.03 1.82 -21.08
C ALA A 186 0.22 2.69 -21.28
N HIS A 187 0.70 3.36 -20.22
CA HIS A 187 1.92 4.16 -20.29
C HIS A 187 3.14 3.27 -20.56
N PRO A 188 4.07 3.65 -21.46
CA PRO A 188 5.24 2.81 -21.80
C PRO A 188 6.11 2.41 -20.61
N GLU A 189 6.20 3.30 -19.62
CA GLU A 189 6.94 3.07 -18.37
C GLU A 189 6.08 2.43 -17.26
N GLY A 190 4.79 2.21 -17.50
CA GLY A 190 3.86 1.57 -16.58
C GLY A 190 3.20 2.49 -15.54
N PHE A 191 3.39 3.82 -15.62
CA PHE A 191 2.76 4.81 -14.74
C PHE A 191 1.27 5.02 -15.00
#